data_AF-A0A9P4YQF8-F1
#
_entry.id   AF-A0A9P4YQF8-F1
#
_cell.length_a   1.000
_cell.length_b   1.000
_cell.length_c   1.000
_cell.angle_alpha   90.00
_cell.angle_beta   90.00
_cell.angle_gamma   90.00
#
_symmetry.space_group_name_H-M   'P 1'
#
loop_
_entity.id
_entity.type
_entity.pdbx_description
1 polymer ?
#
loop_
_entity_poly.entity_id
_entity_poly.type
_entity_poly.pdbx_seq_one_letter_code
_entity_poly.pdbx_strand_id
1 'polypeptide(L)'
;MQDLEKACPEGKFIPEGGSSLNSPDEGLVDIVDLPAGWKGKVTKVLGIGAVELRGAVPIPVEERTCTSFLNIGTLWFCMNANMLPITFGILGPSYGLGLRDSSLVIIFFTLLTALLPAYMSTLGPKIGMRQMIQARFSYGKWAVSIPILLNMATLTGFCIIMAVIGGQCLSAVSGGTLSSAVGIVIVTILSLVISFSGFKVLHLYEKWASAPSVIALIIACGCGGKHLDEQSVPTDPATAAQILSFAMIWLLKIPRSVFSIVITALVMPISIKASSDFFANLENFIALIGYWSSAFVGVFIVEHFWFRKADCSTYSHEAWDNSEMLPPGIAAIAASVVCFGLVIPTMEQVWWVGPIAETTGDLGFEVAFLLAGLLYVPFRTLEKRIGGR
;
A
#
# COMPACT_ATOMS: atom_id res chain seq x y z
N MET A 1 -9.01 -32.42 -7.53
CA MET A 1 -10.10 -32.01 -6.62
C MET A 1 -10.58 -33.25 -5.85
N GLN A 2 -9.67 -33.91 -5.14
CA GLN A 2 -9.95 -35.19 -4.44
C GLN A 2 -9.04 -35.45 -3.22
N ASP A 3 -8.04 -34.59 -2.98
CA ASP A 3 -7.06 -34.73 -1.88
C ASP A 3 -7.29 -33.75 -0.70
N LEU A 4 -8.40 -32.99 -0.71
CA LEU A 4 -8.71 -32.00 0.34
C LEU A 4 -9.55 -32.56 1.51
N GLU A 5 -9.95 -33.84 1.46
CA GLU A 5 -10.84 -34.47 2.46
C GLU A 5 -10.13 -35.11 3.66
N LYS A 6 -8.79 -35.14 3.71
CA LYS A 6 -8.03 -35.95 4.69
C LYS A 6 -7.38 -35.19 5.85
N ALA A 7 -7.73 -33.92 6.08
CA ALA A 7 -7.01 -33.04 7.01
C ALA A 7 -7.76 -32.70 8.32
N CYS A 8 -8.89 -33.32 8.63
CA CYS A 8 -9.62 -33.08 9.89
C CYS A 8 -10.17 -34.40 10.48
N PRO A 9 -9.71 -34.85 11.66
CA PRO A 9 -10.29 -36.02 12.32
C PRO A 9 -11.63 -35.66 12.99
N GLU A 10 -12.66 -36.48 12.73
CA GLU A 10 -14.02 -36.28 13.24
C GLU A 10 -14.11 -36.40 14.78
N GLY A 11 -14.31 -35.26 15.46
CA GLY A 11 -14.68 -35.21 16.87
C GLY A 11 -16.17 -34.89 17.04
N LYS A 12 -16.99 -35.90 17.37
CA LYS A 12 -18.45 -35.74 17.53
C LYS A 12 -18.82 -34.91 18.77
N PHE A 13 -19.65 -33.88 18.60
CA PHE A 13 -20.55 -33.39 19.65
C PHE A 13 -21.79 -32.69 19.06
N ILE A 14 -22.97 -33.30 19.17
CA ILE A 14 -24.30 -32.78 18.78
C ILE A 14 -25.35 -33.55 19.63
N PRO A 15 -26.56 -33.03 19.90
CA PRO A 15 -26.93 -31.80 20.62
C PRO A 15 -27.85 -32.08 21.83
N GLU A 16 -28.16 -31.08 22.67
CA GLU A 16 -29.51 -30.92 23.26
C GLU A 16 -29.89 -29.44 23.41
N GLY A 17 -31.17 -29.10 23.25
CA GLY A 17 -31.72 -27.75 23.47
C GLY A 17 -31.87 -26.92 22.19
N GLY A 18 -32.98 -27.09 21.46
CA GLY A 18 -33.25 -26.33 20.23
C GLY A 18 -34.26 -25.18 20.41
N SER A 19 -34.08 -24.11 19.64
CA SER A 19 -35.17 -23.20 19.24
C SER A 19 -34.85 -22.52 17.90
N SER A 20 -35.70 -22.79 16.90
CA SER A 20 -35.91 -22.05 15.65
C SER A 20 -34.82 -21.10 15.12
N LEU A 21 -34.12 -21.52 14.07
CA LEU A 21 -33.47 -20.63 13.10
C LEU A 21 -34.46 -19.62 12.52
N ASN A 22 -34.18 -18.31 12.62
CA ASN A 22 -34.82 -17.28 11.81
C ASN A 22 -34.02 -15.96 11.78
N SER A 23 -33.97 -15.35 10.58
CA SER A 23 -33.41 -14.03 10.22
C SER A 23 -31.88 -13.88 10.11
N PRO A 24 -31.36 -12.97 9.23
CA PRO A 24 -29.95 -12.90 8.85
C PRO A 24 -29.18 -11.69 9.46
N ASP A 25 -29.72 -11.07 10.53
CA ASP A 25 -29.27 -9.77 11.03
C ASP A 25 -28.34 -9.82 12.26
N GLU A 26 -27.91 -11.01 12.70
CA GLU A 26 -26.91 -11.20 13.78
C GLU A 26 -25.48 -10.85 13.31
N GLY A 27 -25.26 -9.57 13.07
CA GLY A 27 -23.96 -8.93 12.85
C GLY A 27 -23.85 -7.53 13.44
N LEU A 28 -24.88 -7.09 14.18
CA LEU A 28 -24.89 -5.87 14.97
C LEU A 28 -24.35 -6.18 16.37
N VAL A 29 -23.28 -5.49 16.75
CA VAL A 29 -22.76 -5.50 18.12
C VAL A 29 -23.90 -5.16 19.09
N ASP A 30 -24.09 -6.00 20.11
CA ASP A 30 -25.13 -5.81 21.12
C ASP A 30 -25.13 -4.38 21.68
N ILE A 31 -26.30 -3.76 21.64
CA ILE A 31 -26.51 -2.32 21.92
C ILE A 31 -26.38 -2.01 23.44
N VAL A 32 -25.97 -2.99 24.25
CA VAL A 32 -26.07 -3.00 25.71
C VAL A 32 -24.86 -2.35 26.41
N ASP A 33 -23.64 -2.45 25.86
CA ASP A 33 -22.39 -2.03 26.54
C ASP A 33 -21.73 -0.75 25.96
N LEU A 34 -22.51 0.31 25.74
CA LEU A 34 -21.95 1.63 25.40
C LEU A 34 -21.58 2.44 26.66
N PRO A 35 -20.31 2.86 26.84
CA PRO A 35 -19.90 3.60 28.02
C PRO A 35 -20.57 4.98 28.09
N ALA A 36 -21.23 5.26 29.23
CA ALA A 36 -21.96 6.50 29.45
C ALA A 36 -21.07 7.75 29.30
N GLY A 37 -21.64 8.81 28.72
CA GLY A 37 -20.98 10.11 28.52
C GLY A 37 -20.66 10.43 27.05
N TRP A 38 -19.69 11.33 26.85
CA TRP A 38 -19.31 11.81 25.50
C TRP A 38 -18.84 10.68 24.58
N LYS A 39 -18.14 9.67 25.13
CA LYS A 39 -17.71 8.47 24.40
C LYS A 39 -18.90 7.72 23.79
N GLY A 40 -19.95 7.40 24.57
CA GLY A 40 -21.17 6.77 24.07
C GLY A 40 -21.91 7.60 23.01
N LYS A 41 -21.93 8.94 23.13
CA LYS A 41 -22.49 9.82 22.10
C LYS A 41 -21.69 9.78 20.79
N VAL A 42 -20.36 9.79 20.87
CA VAL A 42 -19.47 9.66 19.70
C VAL A 42 -19.65 8.29 19.04
N THR A 43 -19.66 7.20 19.82
CA THR A 43 -19.89 5.85 19.27
C THR A 43 -21.28 5.72 18.63
N LYS A 44 -22.31 6.37 19.19
CA LYS A 44 -23.65 6.40 18.57
C LYS A 44 -23.67 7.13 17.22
N VAL A 45 -22.98 8.27 17.10
CA VAL A 45 -22.83 8.99 15.81
C VAL A 45 -22.01 8.19 14.79
N LEU A 46 -20.95 7.51 15.23
CA LEU A 46 -20.14 6.63 14.37
C LEU A 46 -20.93 5.38 13.91
N GLY A 47 -21.78 4.82 14.78
CA GLY A 47 -22.67 3.69 14.46
C GLY A 47 -23.75 4.04 13.45
N ILE A 48 -24.33 5.25 13.53
CA ILE A 48 -25.30 5.77 12.54
C ILE A 48 -24.67 5.88 11.13
N GLY A 49 -23.36 6.10 11.03
CA GLY A 49 -22.65 6.30 9.76
C GLY A 49 -22.11 5.04 9.06
N ALA A 50 -22.44 3.83 9.52
CA ALA A 50 -21.86 2.58 9.02
C ALA A 50 -20.31 2.60 8.99
N VAL A 51 -19.70 3.20 10.02
CA VAL A 51 -18.24 3.28 10.17
C VAL A 51 -17.69 1.91 10.58
N GLU A 52 -16.61 1.49 9.93
CA GLU A 52 -15.92 0.23 10.24
C GLU A 52 -15.27 0.28 11.64
N LEU A 53 -15.96 -0.19 12.67
CA LEU A 53 -15.48 -0.18 14.06
C LEU A 53 -14.43 -1.27 14.37
N ARG A 54 -14.30 -2.29 13.52
CA ARG A 54 -13.53 -3.51 13.83
C ARG A 54 -12.00 -3.33 13.92
N GLY A 55 -11.50 -2.16 13.53
CA GLY A 55 -10.14 -1.73 13.83
C GLY A 55 -9.08 -2.73 13.36
N ALA A 56 -8.24 -3.22 14.27
CA ALA A 56 -7.10 -4.08 13.99
C ALA A 56 -7.30 -5.58 14.26
N VAL A 57 -8.47 -6.01 14.71
CA VAL A 57 -8.72 -7.42 15.05
C VAL A 57 -8.65 -8.30 13.79
N PRO A 58 -8.01 -9.49 13.84
CA PRO A 58 -8.11 -10.52 12.80
C PRO A 58 -9.56 -10.91 12.53
N ILE A 59 -9.86 -11.36 11.30
CA ILE A 59 -11.18 -11.88 10.95
C ILE A 59 -11.16 -13.41 11.14
N PRO A 60 -12.01 -13.98 12.03
CA PRO A 60 -12.24 -15.42 12.16
C PRO A 60 -12.58 -16.10 10.83
N VAL A 61 -12.62 -17.43 10.75
CA VAL A 61 -12.81 -18.13 9.48
C VAL A 61 -14.27 -18.05 9.01
N GLU A 62 -15.18 -18.21 9.97
CA GLU A 62 -16.64 -18.20 9.85
C GLU A 62 -17.21 -16.89 9.28
N GLU A 63 -16.52 -15.76 9.45
CA GLU A 63 -16.98 -14.45 8.98
C GLU A 63 -16.43 -14.05 7.59
N ARG A 64 -15.68 -14.93 6.93
CA ARG A 64 -15.05 -14.67 5.62
C ARG A 64 -16.05 -14.91 4.47
N THR A 65 -17.12 -14.13 4.47
CA THR A 65 -18.27 -14.27 3.56
C THR A 65 -17.98 -13.92 2.10
N CYS A 66 -16.97 -13.10 1.83
CA CYS A 66 -16.62 -12.67 0.47
C CYS A 66 -15.69 -13.67 -0.24
N THR A 67 -16.25 -14.51 -1.12
CA THR A 67 -15.53 -15.54 -1.89
C THR A 67 -15.14 -15.14 -3.33
N SER A 68 -15.63 -14.00 -3.83
CA SER A 68 -15.37 -13.54 -5.21
C SER A 68 -13.96 -12.95 -5.38
N PHE A 69 -13.08 -13.68 -6.06
CA PHE A 69 -11.75 -13.19 -6.45
C PHE A 69 -11.81 -11.99 -7.41
N LEU A 70 -12.87 -11.86 -8.23
CA LEU A 70 -13.05 -10.73 -9.14
C LEU A 70 -13.21 -9.38 -8.41
N ASN A 71 -13.68 -9.39 -7.15
CA ASN A 71 -13.80 -8.18 -6.35
C ASN A 71 -12.40 -7.57 -6.07
N ILE A 72 -11.40 -8.42 -5.81
CA ILE A 72 -10.01 -8.01 -5.61
C ILE A 72 -9.45 -7.41 -6.91
N GLY A 73 -9.62 -8.10 -8.04
CA GLY A 73 -9.17 -7.61 -9.35
C GLY A 73 -9.81 -6.27 -9.76
N THR A 74 -11.11 -6.10 -9.50
CA THR A 74 -11.85 -4.86 -9.82
C THR A 74 -11.38 -3.68 -8.95
N LEU A 75 -11.09 -3.93 -7.67
CA LEU A 75 -10.56 -2.92 -6.75
C LEU A 75 -9.15 -2.48 -7.20
N TRP A 76 -8.25 -3.43 -7.49
CA TRP A 76 -6.92 -3.12 -8.01
C TRP A 76 -6.97 -2.41 -9.37
N PHE A 77 -7.88 -2.81 -10.26
CA PHE A 77 -8.11 -2.12 -11.53
C PHE A 77 -8.52 -0.65 -11.29
N CYS A 78 -9.49 -0.39 -10.40
CA CYS A 78 -9.88 1.00 -10.10
C CYS A 78 -8.75 1.82 -9.46
N MET A 79 -7.95 1.22 -8.58
CA MET A 79 -6.81 1.89 -7.93
C MET A 79 -5.68 2.27 -8.90
N ASN A 80 -5.62 1.66 -10.09
CA ASN A 80 -4.63 1.98 -11.12
C ASN A 80 -5.23 2.73 -12.33
N ALA A 81 -6.52 2.55 -12.62
CA ALA A 81 -7.23 3.22 -13.72
C ALA A 81 -7.60 4.68 -13.36
N ASN A 82 -6.60 5.50 -13.11
CA ASN A 82 -6.72 6.93 -12.80
C ASN A 82 -5.56 7.74 -13.42
N MET A 83 -5.41 8.99 -13.00
CA MET A 83 -4.50 9.95 -13.62
C MET A 83 -3.03 9.84 -13.12
N LEU A 84 -2.77 9.17 -11.99
CA LEU A 84 -1.44 9.07 -11.38
C LEU A 84 -0.44 8.27 -12.26
N PRO A 85 -0.79 7.13 -12.88
CA PRO A 85 0.16 6.44 -13.77
C PRO A 85 0.59 7.25 -15.01
N ILE A 86 -0.20 8.24 -15.43
CA ILE A 86 0.18 9.14 -16.53
C ILE A 86 1.42 9.96 -16.13
N THR A 87 1.45 10.49 -14.90
CA THR A 87 2.58 11.32 -14.44
C THR A 87 3.86 10.51 -14.28
N PHE A 88 3.76 9.21 -13.96
CA PHE A 88 4.90 8.30 -14.02
C PHE A 88 5.33 8.05 -15.47
N GLY A 89 4.41 7.70 -16.37
CA GLY A 89 4.74 7.44 -17.79
C GLY A 89 5.46 8.61 -18.50
N ILE A 90 5.15 9.85 -18.12
CA ILE A 90 5.81 11.07 -18.63
C ILE A 90 7.29 11.17 -18.19
N LEU A 91 7.72 10.49 -17.12
CA LEU A 91 9.12 10.48 -16.69
C LEU A 91 10.03 9.62 -17.57
N GLY A 92 9.50 8.67 -18.36
CA GLY A 92 10.30 7.78 -19.22
C GLY A 92 11.28 8.53 -20.15
N PRO A 93 10.80 9.51 -20.94
CA PRO A 93 11.66 10.38 -21.75
C PRO A 93 12.72 11.17 -20.95
N SER A 94 12.42 11.57 -19.70
CA SER A 94 13.40 12.26 -18.83
C SER A 94 14.60 11.38 -18.47
N TYR A 95 14.41 10.06 -18.44
CA TYR A 95 15.47 9.06 -18.26
C TYR A 95 16.13 8.62 -19.57
N GLY A 96 15.82 9.27 -20.71
CA GLY A 96 16.37 8.90 -22.00
C GLY A 96 15.77 7.63 -22.60
N LEU A 97 14.53 7.27 -22.25
CA LEU A 97 13.80 6.17 -22.88
C LEU A 97 12.81 6.68 -23.93
N GLY A 98 12.87 6.14 -25.15
CA GLY A 98 11.83 6.35 -26.16
C GLY A 98 10.48 5.74 -25.74
N LEU A 99 9.37 6.08 -26.41
CA LEU A 99 8.03 5.58 -26.05
C LEU A 99 7.93 4.05 -26.06
N ARG A 100 8.54 3.40 -27.07
CA ARG A 100 8.55 1.94 -27.19
C ARG A 100 9.27 1.30 -26.01
N ASP A 101 10.46 1.78 -25.69
CA ASP A 101 11.31 1.19 -24.66
C ASP A 101 10.74 1.48 -23.27
N SER A 102 10.24 2.70 -23.04
CA SER A 102 9.43 3.06 -21.87
C SER A 102 8.24 2.10 -21.70
N SER A 103 7.47 1.85 -22.77
CA SER A 103 6.29 0.96 -22.71
C SER A 103 6.65 -0.49 -22.41
N LEU A 104 7.75 -1.00 -23.00
CA LEU A 104 8.23 -2.36 -22.75
C LEU A 104 8.80 -2.50 -21.33
N VAL A 105 9.54 -1.51 -20.84
CA VAL A 105 10.00 -1.41 -19.44
C VAL A 105 8.82 -1.39 -18.48
N ILE A 106 7.84 -0.51 -18.70
CA ILE A 106 6.61 -0.42 -17.90
C ILE A 106 5.92 -1.79 -17.83
N ILE A 107 5.67 -2.44 -18.97
CA ILE A 107 4.98 -3.74 -19.00
C ILE A 107 5.80 -4.82 -18.30
N PHE A 108 7.10 -4.93 -18.59
CA PHE A 108 7.97 -5.96 -18.01
C PHE A 108 8.08 -5.81 -16.49
N PHE A 109 8.43 -4.62 -16.00
CA PHE A 109 8.58 -4.37 -14.56
C PHE A 109 7.24 -4.37 -13.84
N THR A 110 6.14 -3.92 -14.43
CA THR A 110 4.81 -4.06 -13.82
C THR A 110 4.46 -5.54 -13.66
N LEU A 111 4.65 -6.37 -14.68
CA LEU A 111 4.38 -7.81 -14.57
C LEU A 111 5.27 -8.49 -13.54
N LEU A 112 6.59 -8.21 -13.55
CA LEU A 112 7.56 -8.78 -12.62
C LEU A 112 7.27 -8.37 -11.17
N THR A 113 7.11 -7.07 -10.91
CA THR A 113 6.88 -6.55 -9.55
C THR A 113 5.50 -6.91 -9.03
N ALA A 114 4.46 -6.99 -9.88
CA ALA A 114 3.11 -7.35 -9.46
C ALA A 114 2.97 -8.79 -8.96
N LEU A 115 3.86 -9.72 -9.35
CA LEU A 115 3.83 -11.11 -8.85
C LEU A 115 3.84 -11.18 -7.32
N LEU A 116 4.62 -10.32 -6.68
CA LEU A 116 4.84 -10.36 -5.25
C LEU A 116 3.66 -9.76 -4.45
N PRO A 117 3.14 -8.54 -4.73
CA PRO A 117 1.88 -8.08 -4.18
C PRO A 117 0.71 -9.02 -4.50
N ALA A 118 0.65 -9.63 -5.69
CA ALA A 118 -0.37 -10.61 -6.02
C ALA A 118 -0.31 -11.84 -5.09
N TYR A 119 0.88 -12.42 -4.90
CA TYR A 119 1.07 -13.52 -3.93
C TYR A 119 0.67 -13.11 -2.50
N MET A 120 1.17 -11.97 -2.02
CA MET A 120 0.90 -11.45 -0.68
C MET A 120 -0.59 -11.14 -0.49
N SER A 121 -1.30 -10.69 -1.53
CA SER A 121 -2.74 -10.46 -1.49
C SER A 121 -3.54 -11.74 -1.20
N THR A 122 -3.01 -12.93 -1.53
CA THR A 122 -3.65 -14.21 -1.18
C THR A 122 -3.51 -14.59 0.29
N LEU A 123 -2.50 -14.04 0.99
CA LEU A 123 -2.28 -14.29 2.42
C LEU A 123 -3.37 -13.62 3.26
N GLY A 124 -3.85 -12.44 2.85
CA GLY A 124 -4.92 -11.70 3.54
C GLY A 124 -6.18 -12.55 3.80
N PRO A 125 -6.84 -13.11 2.77
CA PRO A 125 -8.02 -13.97 2.93
C PRO A 125 -7.75 -15.29 3.67
N LYS A 126 -6.57 -15.91 3.47
CA LYS A 126 -6.19 -17.17 4.13
C LYS A 126 -5.93 -17.00 5.63
N ILE A 127 -5.23 -15.94 5.99
CA ILE A 127 -4.81 -15.67 7.38
C ILE A 127 -5.86 -14.81 8.11
N GLY A 128 -6.72 -14.06 7.42
CA GLY A 128 -7.68 -13.15 8.05
C GLY A 128 -7.02 -11.92 8.71
N MET A 129 -5.72 -11.71 8.52
CA MET A 129 -4.93 -10.61 9.07
C MET A 129 -4.46 -9.65 7.98
N ARG A 130 -4.39 -8.35 8.29
CA ARG A 130 -3.87 -7.33 7.35
C ARG A 130 -2.34 -7.35 7.32
N GLN A 131 -1.72 -6.95 6.21
CA GLN A 131 -0.28 -7.07 5.99
C GLN A 131 0.58 -6.47 7.12
N MET A 132 0.25 -5.25 7.59
CA MET A 132 0.99 -4.61 8.70
C MET A 132 0.78 -5.29 10.08
N ILE A 133 -0.23 -6.14 10.23
CA ILE A 133 -0.40 -7.02 11.40
C ILE A 133 0.43 -8.29 11.21
N GLN A 134 0.44 -8.87 10.01
CA GLN A 134 1.32 -9.99 9.67
C GLN A 134 2.81 -9.62 9.86
N ALA A 135 3.19 -8.37 9.61
CA ALA A 135 4.54 -7.86 9.85
C ALA A 135 5.00 -7.93 11.32
N ARG A 136 4.08 -8.00 12.29
CA ARG A 136 4.41 -8.24 13.72
C ARG A 136 5.13 -9.57 13.94
N PHE A 137 4.88 -10.56 13.08
CA PHE A 137 5.52 -11.87 13.16
C PHE A 137 6.98 -11.87 12.70
N SER A 138 7.46 -10.77 12.08
CA SER A 138 8.87 -10.54 11.70
C SER A 138 9.51 -9.43 12.54
N TYR A 139 8.80 -8.29 12.69
CA TYR A 139 9.25 -7.06 13.36
C TYR A 139 8.79 -6.92 14.82
N GLY A 140 8.14 -7.95 15.39
CA GLY A 140 7.63 -7.91 16.77
C GLY A 140 6.46 -6.95 17.01
N LYS A 141 5.94 -6.92 18.24
CA LYS A 141 4.80 -6.05 18.60
C LYS A 141 5.15 -4.55 18.52
N TRP A 142 6.36 -4.19 18.91
CA TRP A 142 6.78 -2.78 19.08
C TRP A 142 7.61 -2.26 17.90
N ALA A 143 8.61 -3.01 17.45
CA ALA A 143 9.51 -2.58 16.38
C ALA A 143 8.81 -2.40 15.02
N VAL A 144 7.70 -3.11 14.77
CA VAL A 144 6.83 -2.89 13.60
C VAL A 144 6.26 -1.46 13.50
N SER A 145 6.27 -0.69 14.58
CA SER A 145 5.80 0.70 14.57
C SER A 145 6.61 1.59 13.61
N ILE A 146 7.90 1.28 13.41
CA ILE A 146 8.78 2.04 12.50
C ILE A 146 8.30 1.91 11.03
N PRO A 147 8.19 0.70 10.43
CA PRO A 147 7.64 0.59 9.07
C PRO A 147 6.18 1.04 8.97
N ILE A 148 5.37 0.98 10.04
CA ILE A 148 4.02 1.57 10.04
C ILE A 148 4.09 3.10 9.85
N LEU A 149 4.98 3.81 10.54
CA LEU A 149 5.13 5.26 10.40
C LEU A 149 5.68 5.67 9.02
N LEU A 150 6.67 4.94 8.48
CA LEU A 150 7.19 5.17 7.13
C LEU A 150 6.12 4.96 6.05
N ASN A 151 5.30 3.93 6.21
CA ASN A 151 4.15 3.66 5.34
C ASN A 151 3.06 4.74 5.45
N MET A 152 2.84 5.31 6.64
CA MET A 152 1.92 6.46 6.79
C MET A 152 2.41 7.71 6.06
N ALA A 153 3.71 8.03 6.17
CA ALA A 153 4.31 9.15 5.43
C ALA A 153 4.19 8.94 3.91
N THR A 154 4.43 7.71 3.46
CA THR A 154 4.23 7.26 2.07
C THR A 154 2.78 7.49 1.59
N LEU A 155 1.77 7.09 2.36
CA LEU A 155 0.37 7.34 1.99
C LEU A 155 0.02 8.83 1.97
N THR A 156 0.55 9.60 2.92
CA THR A 156 0.32 11.05 3.00
C THR A 156 0.89 11.76 1.76
N GLY A 157 2.09 11.38 1.31
CA GLY A 157 2.69 11.93 0.09
C GLY A 157 1.94 11.53 -1.19
N PHE A 158 1.43 10.30 -1.30
CA PHE A 158 0.54 9.95 -2.42
C PHE A 158 -0.78 10.75 -2.40
N CYS A 159 -1.37 11.01 -1.23
CA CYS A 159 -2.51 11.93 -1.11
C CYS A 159 -2.14 13.36 -1.55
N ILE A 160 -0.95 13.85 -1.19
CA ILE A 160 -0.43 15.15 -1.64
C ILE A 160 -0.35 15.21 -3.17
N ILE A 161 0.28 14.21 -3.78
CA ILE A 161 0.46 14.09 -5.24
C ILE A 161 -0.90 14.03 -5.95
N MET A 162 -1.82 13.17 -5.51
CA MET A 162 -3.16 13.07 -6.10
C MET A 162 -3.97 14.37 -5.98
N ALA A 163 -3.84 15.11 -4.87
CA ALA A 163 -4.47 16.41 -4.71
C ALA A 163 -3.87 17.48 -5.65
N VAL A 164 -2.55 17.49 -5.85
CA VAL A 164 -1.87 18.37 -6.82
C VAL A 164 -2.33 18.05 -8.25
N ILE A 165 -2.25 16.79 -8.67
CA ILE A 165 -2.68 16.32 -10.00
C ILE A 165 -4.15 16.70 -10.26
N GLY A 166 -5.04 16.41 -9.30
CA GLY A 166 -6.46 16.73 -9.43
C GLY A 166 -6.72 18.24 -9.50
N GLY A 167 -6.01 19.04 -8.71
CA GLY A 167 -6.15 20.50 -8.72
C GLY A 167 -5.60 21.17 -9.98
N GLN A 168 -4.48 20.68 -10.51
CA GLN A 168 -3.94 21.08 -11.81
C GLN A 168 -4.91 20.70 -12.95
N CYS A 169 -5.49 19.49 -12.91
CA CYS A 169 -6.50 19.05 -13.86
C CYS A 169 -7.72 20.00 -13.88
N LEU A 170 -8.27 20.33 -12.71
CA LEU A 170 -9.43 21.22 -12.60
C LEU A 170 -9.12 22.66 -13.10
N SER A 171 -7.92 23.15 -12.83
CA SER A 171 -7.42 24.45 -13.33
C SER A 171 -7.26 24.47 -14.85
N ALA A 172 -6.78 23.38 -15.45
CA ALA A 172 -6.66 23.23 -16.90
C ALA A 172 -8.03 23.16 -17.59
N VAL A 173 -8.97 22.37 -17.05
CA VAL A 173 -10.34 22.25 -17.60
C VAL A 173 -11.13 23.56 -17.49
N SER A 174 -10.85 24.41 -16.49
CA SER A 174 -11.52 25.70 -16.31
C SER A 174 -10.97 26.82 -17.22
N GLY A 175 -10.03 26.52 -18.11
CA GLY A 175 -9.47 27.51 -19.04
C GLY A 175 -8.68 28.63 -18.37
N GLY A 176 -8.07 28.37 -17.20
CA GLY A 176 -7.30 29.36 -16.44
C GLY A 176 -8.13 30.27 -15.52
N THR A 177 -9.45 30.09 -15.44
CA THR A 177 -10.31 30.83 -14.48
C THR A 177 -10.08 30.44 -13.02
N LEU A 178 -9.51 29.25 -12.76
CA LEU A 178 -9.16 28.75 -11.44
C LEU A 178 -7.65 28.53 -11.38
N SER A 179 -7.00 29.00 -10.31
CA SER A 179 -5.60 28.67 -10.05
C SER A 179 -5.48 27.22 -9.55
N SER A 180 -4.32 26.59 -9.77
CA SER A 180 -4.07 25.22 -9.31
C SER A 180 -4.23 25.08 -7.79
N ALA A 181 -3.89 26.11 -7.01
CA ALA A 181 -4.11 26.15 -5.56
C ALA A 181 -5.60 26.08 -5.18
N VAL A 182 -6.48 26.81 -5.88
CA VAL A 182 -7.94 26.72 -5.67
C VAL A 182 -8.45 25.34 -6.10
N GLY A 183 -7.94 24.79 -7.20
CA GLY A 183 -8.23 23.43 -7.64
C GLY A 183 -7.87 22.37 -6.59
N ILE A 184 -6.68 22.45 -5.98
CA ILE A 184 -6.22 21.56 -4.90
C ILE A 184 -7.21 21.60 -3.74
N VAL A 185 -7.61 22.79 -3.28
CA VAL A 185 -8.56 22.95 -2.17
C VAL A 185 -9.92 22.30 -2.49
N ILE A 186 -10.47 22.53 -3.68
CA ILE A 186 -11.75 21.94 -4.11
C ILE A 186 -11.67 20.40 -4.11
N VAL A 187 -10.68 19.82 -4.78
CA VAL A 187 -10.52 18.35 -4.87
C VAL A 187 -10.31 17.73 -3.49
N THR A 188 -9.54 18.39 -2.63
CA THR A 188 -9.25 17.93 -1.27
C THR A 188 -10.50 17.93 -0.38
N ILE A 189 -11.34 18.96 -0.46
CA ILE A 189 -12.62 19.04 0.28
C ILE A 189 -13.62 17.98 -0.22
N LEU A 190 -13.77 17.81 -1.55
CA LEU A 190 -14.66 16.80 -2.12
C LEU A 190 -14.23 15.38 -1.72
N SER A 191 -12.93 15.10 -1.74
CA SER A 191 -12.37 13.81 -1.30
C SER A 191 -12.65 13.53 0.18
N LEU A 192 -12.58 14.55 1.04
CA LEU A 192 -12.92 14.43 2.46
C LEU A 192 -14.40 14.07 2.66
N VAL A 193 -15.33 14.67 1.91
CA VAL A 193 -16.77 14.35 1.98
C VAL A 193 -17.03 12.88 1.61
N ILE A 194 -16.40 12.37 0.55
CA ILE A 194 -16.52 10.97 0.15
C ILE A 194 -15.96 10.04 1.24
N SER A 195 -14.85 10.42 1.90
CA SER A 195 -14.28 9.65 3.03
C SER A 195 -15.23 9.47 4.23
N PHE A 196 -16.27 10.31 4.38
CA PHE A 196 -17.28 10.17 5.43
C PHE A 196 -18.51 9.38 5.02
N SER A 197 -18.65 9.00 3.75
CA SER A 197 -19.89 8.43 3.20
C SER A 197 -20.12 6.94 3.52
N GLY A 198 -19.27 6.33 4.36
CA GLY A 198 -19.40 4.95 4.82
C GLY A 198 -19.01 3.89 3.79
N PHE A 199 -18.91 2.63 4.25
CA PHE A 199 -18.34 1.52 3.47
C PHE A 199 -19.13 1.19 2.19
N LYS A 200 -20.47 1.21 2.25
CA LYS A 200 -21.33 0.87 1.10
C LYS A 200 -21.21 1.88 -0.04
N VAL A 201 -21.17 3.18 0.26
CA VAL A 201 -20.99 4.23 -0.75
C VAL A 201 -19.59 4.19 -1.33
N LEU A 202 -18.57 3.99 -0.48
CA LEU A 202 -17.18 3.89 -0.94
C LEU A 202 -17.00 2.73 -1.93
N HIS A 203 -17.50 1.52 -1.63
CA HIS A 203 -17.40 0.39 -2.57
C HIS A 203 -18.23 0.56 -3.84
N LEU A 204 -19.37 1.25 -3.80
CA LEU A 204 -20.12 1.57 -5.01
C LEU A 204 -19.36 2.60 -5.87
N TYR A 205 -18.72 3.58 -5.24
CA TYR A 205 -17.85 4.55 -5.91
C TYR A 205 -16.62 3.87 -6.51
N GLU A 206 -15.86 3.09 -5.75
CA GLU A 206 -14.69 2.32 -6.20
C GLU A 206 -15.02 1.35 -7.35
N LYS A 207 -16.25 0.83 -7.43
CA LYS A 207 -16.68 -0.02 -8.54
C LYS A 207 -16.85 0.74 -9.86
N TRP A 208 -17.23 2.02 -9.82
CA TRP A 208 -17.62 2.79 -11.01
C TRP A 208 -16.72 4.00 -11.34
N ALA A 209 -15.93 4.51 -10.39
CA ALA A 209 -15.08 5.69 -10.55
C ALA A 209 -13.98 5.53 -11.61
N SER A 210 -13.59 4.28 -11.90
CA SER A 210 -12.67 3.96 -12.99
C SER A 210 -13.29 4.15 -14.38
N ALA A 211 -14.60 3.98 -14.56
CA ALA A 211 -15.20 3.99 -15.90
C ALA A 211 -15.07 5.36 -16.61
N PRO A 212 -15.36 6.53 -15.98
CA PRO A 212 -15.08 7.83 -16.59
C PRO A 212 -13.60 8.04 -16.88
N SER A 213 -12.72 7.61 -15.96
CA SER A 213 -11.26 7.74 -16.08
C SER A 213 -10.71 6.93 -17.27
N VAL A 214 -11.17 5.69 -17.45
CA VAL A 214 -10.82 4.84 -18.60
C VAL A 214 -11.33 5.41 -19.91
N ILE A 215 -12.57 5.92 -19.94
CA ILE A 215 -13.13 6.56 -21.15
C ILE A 215 -12.29 7.80 -21.52
N ALA A 216 -11.95 8.65 -20.54
CA ALA A 216 -11.09 9.81 -20.77
C ALA A 216 -9.68 9.43 -21.26
N LEU A 217 -9.07 8.38 -20.69
CA LEU A 217 -7.78 7.84 -21.14
C LEU A 217 -7.83 7.33 -22.58
N ILE A 218 -8.89 6.60 -22.96
CA ILE A 218 -9.08 6.10 -24.33
C ILE A 218 -9.24 7.27 -25.32
N ILE A 219 -10.03 8.29 -24.96
CA ILE A 219 -10.21 9.50 -25.80
C ILE A 219 -8.90 10.27 -25.92
N ALA A 220 -8.17 10.48 -24.83
CA ALA A 220 -6.87 11.16 -24.83
C ALA A 220 -5.85 10.41 -25.70
N CYS A 221 -5.78 9.08 -25.59
CA CYS A 221 -4.95 8.23 -26.45
C CYS A 221 -5.35 8.33 -27.93
N GLY A 222 -6.64 8.32 -28.24
CA GLY A 222 -7.15 8.45 -29.62
C GLY A 222 -6.89 9.82 -30.25
N CYS A 223 -6.99 10.91 -29.47
CA CYS A 223 -6.71 12.27 -29.93
C CYS A 223 -5.20 12.56 -30.03
N GLY A 224 -4.42 12.12 -29.04
CA GLY A 224 -2.96 12.29 -29.00
C GLY A 224 -2.20 11.34 -29.92
N GLY A 225 -2.80 10.20 -30.30
CA GLY A 225 -2.14 9.12 -31.05
C GLY A 225 -1.42 9.52 -32.33
N LYS A 226 -1.88 10.57 -33.02
CA LYS A 226 -1.27 11.10 -34.25
C LYS A 226 0.01 11.93 -34.02
N HIS A 227 0.28 12.34 -32.78
CA HIS A 227 1.45 13.12 -32.38
C HIS A 227 2.44 12.26 -31.57
N LEU A 228 2.17 10.94 -31.43
CA LEU A 228 3.11 10.02 -30.79
C LEU A 228 4.41 9.84 -31.58
N ASP A 229 4.48 10.33 -32.82
CA ASP A 229 5.72 10.34 -33.62
C ASP A 229 6.62 11.55 -33.28
N GLU A 230 6.09 12.59 -32.62
CA GLU A 230 6.79 13.84 -32.25
C GLU A 230 7.59 13.69 -30.94
N GLN A 231 8.30 12.56 -30.76
CA GLN A 231 9.05 12.27 -29.55
C GLN A 231 10.38 13.03 -29.50
N SER A 232 10.74 13.50 -28.31
CA SER A 232 12.12 13.90 -28.00
C SER A 232 13.02 12.65 -28.04
N VAL A 233 13.71 12.43 -29.17
CA VAL A 233 14.67 11.34 -29.31
C VAL A 233 15.85 11.59 -28.36
N PRO A 234 16.10 10.72 -27.37
CA PRO A 234 17.23 10.89 -26.45
C PRO A 234 18.56 10.76 -27.19
N THR A 235 19.54 11.61 -26.84
CA THR A 235 20.88 11.56 -27.45
C THR A 235 21.75 10.42 -26.92
N ASP A 236 21.43 9.92 -25.72
CA ASP A 236 22.25 8.96 -24.98
C ASP A 236 21.38 7.81 -24.41
N PRO A 237 21.86 6.56 -24.35
CA PRO A 237 21.06 5.43 -23.86
C PRO A 237 20.84 5.46 -22.35
N ALA A 238 19.60 5.19 -21.91
CA ALA A 238 19.26 5.03 -20.50
C ALA A 238 20.10 3.94 -19.80
N THR A 239 20.56 4.25 -18.58
CA THR A 239 21.31 3.32 -17.74
C THR A 239 20.39 2.33 -17.01
N ALA A 240 20.93 1.18 -16.59
CA ALA A 240 20.16 0.14 -15.92
C ALA A 240 19.51 0.62 -14.60
N ALA A 241 20.18 1.51 -13.86
CA ALA A 241 19.67 2.14 -12.65
C ALA A 241 18.39 2.97 -12.89
N GLN A 242 18.41 3.85 -13.91
CA GLN A 242 17.26 4.71 -14.26
C GLN A 242 16.01 3.88 -14.63
N ILE A 243 16.21 2.70 -15.21
CA ILE A 243 15.14 1.75 -15.54
C ILE A 243 14.53 1.12 -14.27
N LEU A 244 15.33 0.93 -13.22
CA LEU A 244 14.94 0.23 -11.99
C LEU A 244 14.21 1.15 -10.99
N SER A 245 14.61 2.42 -10.88
CA SER A 245 13.96 3.41 -9.99
C SER A 245 12.49 3.71 -10.33
N PHE A 246 11.96 3.18 -11.44
CA PHE A 246 10.66 3.52 -11.99
C PHE A 246 9.42 2.84 -11.33
N ALA A 247 9.57 1.77 -10.53
CA ALA A 247 8.41 0.89 -10.20
C ALA A 247 8.23 0.49 -8.71
N MET A 248 7.27 1.08 -7.94
CA MET A 248 6.85 0.61 -6.58
C MET A 248 5.61 1.30 -5.91
N ILE A 249 4.70 0.58 -5.20
CA ILE A 249 3.56 1.16 -4.38
C ILE A 249 2.91 0.24 -3.25
N TRP A 250 2.33 0.86 -2.18
CA TRP A 250 1.22 0.47 -1.21
C TRP A 250 1.56 -0.24 0.16
N LEU A 251 0.79 -0.27 1.30
CA LEU A 251 -0.49 0.32 1.82
C LEU A 251 -0.75 0.18 3.38
N LEU A 252 -1.70 0.96 3.99
CA LEU A 252 -2.38 0.90 5.34
C LEU A 252 -1.59 1.30 6.65
N LYS A 253 -2.14 1.79 7.80
CA LYS A 253 -3.50 1.80 8.42
C LYS A 253 -3.65 2.77 9.66
N ILE A 254 -4.78 3.51 9.86
CA ILE A 254 -5.19 4.25 11.11
C ILE A 254 -6.76 4.34 11.22
N PRO A 255 -7.40 4.53 12.40
CA PRO A 255 -8.83 4.90 12.54
C PRO A 255 -9.29 6.06 11.63
N ARG A 256 -10.14 5.72 10.65
CA ARG A 256 -10.46 6.51 9.45
C ARG A 256 -10.92 7.95 9.74
N SER A 257 -11.97 8.15 10.53
CA SER A 257 -12.68 9.44 10.57
C SER A 257 -11.86 10.62 11.12
N VAL A 258 -11.09 10.42 12.19
CA VAL A 258 -10.22 11.47 12.77
C VAL A 258 -8.96 11.64 11.93
N PHE A 259 -8.41 10.54 11.42
CA PHE A 259 -7.25 10.54 10.55
C PHE A 259 -7.50 11.31 9.25
N SER A 260 -8.62 11.06 8.56
CA SER A 260 -8.95 11.76 7.32
C SER A 260 -9.02 13.28 7.52
N ILE A 261 -9.56 13.79 8.65
CA ILE A 261 -9.58 15.24 8.92
C ILE A 261 -8.17 15.78 9.10
N VAL A 262 -7.37 15.16 9.98
CA VAL A 262 -6.02 15.64 10.32
C VAL A 262 -5.07 15.53 9.12
N ILE A 263 -5.11 14.43 8.38
CA ILE A 263 -4.35 14.23 7.14
C ILE A 263 -4.77 15.27 6.11
N THR A 264 -6.07 15.44 5.84
CA THR A 264 -6.54 16.44 4.87
C THR A 264 -6.11 17.86 5.23
N ALA A 265 -6.17 18.23 6.53
CA ALA A 265 -5.73 19.55 7.00
C ALA A 265 -4.21 19.78 6.86
N LEU A 266 -3.39 18.71 6.94
CA LEU A 266 -1.94 18.79 6.74
C LEU A 266 -1.54 18.68 5.26
N VAL A 267 -2.21 17.84 4.48
CA VAL A 267 -2.00 17.63 3.04
C VAL A 267 -2.25 18.91 2.27
N MET A 268 -3.37 19.60 2.54
CA MET A 268 -3.79 20.79 1.79
C MET A 268 -2.70 21.89 1.66
N PRO A 269 -2.07 22.39 2.74
CA PRO A 269 -0.98 23.37 2.62
C PRO A 269 0.30 22.79 2.01
N ILE A 270 0.61 21.52 2.25
CA ILE A 270 1.81 20.86 1.69
C ILE A 270 1.67 20.70 0.17
N SER A 271 0.50 20.28 -0.33
CA SER A 271 0.18 20.18 -1.76
C SER A 271 0.35 21.50 -2.49
N ILE A 272 -0.09 22.62 -1.90
CA ILE A 272 0.08 23.94 -2.51
C ILE A 272 1.58 24.24 -2.69
N LYS A 273 2.42 23.98 -1.67
CA LYS A 273 3.87 24.19 -1.78
C LYS A 273 4.57 23.19 -2.71
N ALA A 274 4.17 21.93 -2.71
CA ALA A 274 4.76 20.87 -3.55
C ALA A 274 4.45 21.04 -5.05
N SER A 275 3.46 21.86 -5.40
CA SER A 275 3.00 22.06 -6.78
C SER A 275 3.94 22.89 -7.68
N SER A 276 4.94 23.58 -7.12
CA SER A 276 5.91 24.36 -7.92
C SER A 276 6.85 23.47 -8.74
N ASP A 277 7.43 22.45 -8.09
CA ASP A 277 8.50 21.61 -8.63
C ASP A 277 8.04 20.14 -8.69
N PHE A 278 6.84 19.93 -9.22
CA PHE A 278 6.09 18.69 -9.07
C PHE A 278 6.87 17.43 -9.48
N PHE A 279 7.52 17.41 -10.64
CA PHE A 279 8.22 16.22 -11.13
C PHE A 279 9.46 15.86 -10.29
N ALA A 280 10.28 16.84 -9.92
CA ALA A 280 11.43 16.60 -9.04
C ALA A 280 10.98 16.15 -7.63
N ASN A 281 9.92 16.74 -7.09
CA ASN A 281 9.32 16.30 -5.82
C ASN A 281 8.76 14.87 -5.92
N LEU A 282 8.14 14.51 -7.04
CA LEU A 282 7.59 13.19 -7.31
C LEU A 282 8.70 12.12 -7.38
N GLU A 283 9.77 12.40 -8.12
CA GLU A 283 10.91 11.49 -8.32
C GLU A 283 11.63 11.14 -7.01
N ASN A 284 12.09 12.15 -6.26
CA ASN A 284 12.74 11.94 -4.95
C ASN A 284 11.81 11.22 -3.96
N PHE A 285 10.50 11.46 -4.05
CA PHE A 285 9.51 10.81 -3.20
C PHE A 285 9.35 9.32 -3.52
N ILE A 286 9.26 8.95 -4.81
CA ILE A 286 9.20 7.55 -5.26
C ILE A 286 10.46 6.80 -4.80
N ALA A 287 11.65 7.36 -5.03
CA ALA A 287 12.91 6.68 -4.71
C ALA A 287 13.12 6.51 -3.19
N LEU A 288 12.73 7.48 -2.36
CA LEU A 288 12.76 7.32 -0.90
C LEU A 288 11.82 6.20 -0.42
N ILE A 289 10.63 6.06 -1.03
CA ILE A 289 9.74 4.91 -0.80
C ILE A 289 10.42 3.61 -1.26
N GLY A 290 11.09 3.70 -2.42
CA GLY A 290 12.02 2.74 -3.00
C GLY A 290 12.84 2.01 -1.95
N TYR A 291 13.64 2.76 -1.20
CA TYR A 291 14.64 2.19 -0.30
C TYR A 291 14.06 1.56 0.98
N TRP A 292 13.07 2.18 1.63
CA TRP A 292 12.56 1.63 2.89
C TRP A 292 11.62 0.44 2.69
N SER A 293 10.77 0.49 1.65
CA SER A 293 9.76 -0.55 1.45
C SER A 293 10.34 -1.80 0.79
N SER A 294 11.38 -1.68 -0.03
CA SER A 294 12.17 -2.81 -0.52
C SER A 294 12.86 -3.58 0.60
N ALA A 295 13.53 -2.89 1.54
CA ALA A 295 14.12 -3.50 2.73
C ALA A 295 13.06 -4.25 3.57
N PHE A 296 11.90 -3.61 3.81
CA PHE A 296 10.78 -4.22 4.52
C PHE A 296 10.24 -5.49 3.82
N VAL A 297 10.08 -5.44 2.50
CA VAL A 297 9.61 -6.56 1.70
C VAL A 297 10.62 -7.70 1.65
N GLY A 298 11.93 -7.41 1.56
CA GLY A 298 13.00 -8.40 1.63
C GLY A 298 13.00 -9.17 2.96
N VAL A 299 12.89 -8.47 4.09
CA VAL A 299 12.74 -9.09 5.42
C VAL A 299 11.47 -9.95 5.51
N PHE A 300 10.33 -9.45 5.00
CA PHE A 300 9.06 -10.18 5.04
C PHE A 300 9.10 -11.48 4.20
N ILE A 301 9.67 -11.43 2.99
CA ILE A 301 9.88 -12.63 2.15
C ILE A 301 10.69 -13.68 2.91
N VAL A 302 11.78 -13.28 3.55
CA VAL A 302 12.66 -14.23 4.25
C VAL A 302 11.96 -14.82 5.49
N GLU A 303 11.24 -14.03 6.29
CA GLU A 303 10.43 -14.62 7.39
C GLU A 303 9.38 -15.59 6.85
N HIS A 304 8.66 -15.25 5.78
CA HIS A 304 7.59 -16.08 5.23
C HIS A 304 8.09 -17.38 4.58
N PHE A 305 9.07 -17.29 3.67
CA PHE A 305 9.54 -18.45 2.90
C PHE A 305 10.65 -19.25 3.61
N TRP A 306 11.61 -18.59 4.27
CA TRP A 306 12.73 -19.29 4.89
C TRP A 306 12.39 -19.80 6.29
N PHE A 307 11.90 -18.92 7.17
CA PHE A 307 11.63 -19.28 8.56
C PHE A 307 10.26 -19.93 8.78
N ARG A 308 9.25 -19.57 7.98
CA ARG A 308 7.87 -20.10 8.07
C ARG A 308 7.48 -21.06 6.95
N LYS A 309 8.37 -21.32 5.98
CA LYS A 309 8.19 -22.31 4.90
C LYS A 309 6.89 -22.13 4.09
N ALA A 310 6.43 -20.88 3.94
CA ALA A 310 5.15 -20.49 3.34
C ALA A 310 3.89 -21.10 4.02
N ASP A 311 4.02 -21.61 5.25
CA ASP A 311 2.91 -22.20 5.98
C ASP A 311 2.06 -21.13 6.68
N CYS A 312 0.84 -20.96 6.17
CA CYS A 312 -0.14 -20.00 6.69
C CYS A 312 -0.66 -20.36 8.10
N SER A 313 -0.54 -21.62 8.54
CA SER A 313 -0.97 -22.05 9.88
C SER A 313 -0.08 -21.50 11.01
N THR A 314 1.16 -21.12 10.69
CA THR A 314 2.14 -20.56 11.65
C THR A 314 1.77 -19.15 12.16
N TYR A 315 0.73 -18.54 11.59
CA TYR A 315 0.24 -17.20 11.90
C TYR A 315 -0.96 -17.27 12.87
N SER A 316 -0.69 -17.58 14.15
CA SER A 316 -1.74 -17.74 15.17
C SER A 316 -2.54 -16.45 15.41
N HIS A 317 -3.87 -16.61 15.46
CA HIS A 317 -4.86 -15.57 15.81
C HIS A 317 -4.84 -15.17 17.29
N GLU A 318 -4.13 -15.91 18.15
CA GLU A 318 -3.95 -15.58 19.57
C GLU A 318 -2.62 -14.84 19.79
N ALA A 319 -1.61 -15.12 18.97
CA ALA A 319 -0.28 -14.52 19.08
C ALA A 319 -0.21 -13.08 18.56
N TRP A 320 -1.11 -12.66 17.67
CA TRP A 320 -1.00 -11.39 16.92
C TRP A 320 -0.85 -10.11 17.76
N ASP A 321 -1.34 -10.08 19.01
CA ASP A 321 -1.17 -8.96 19.93
C ASP A 321 -0.43 -9.33 21.24
N ASN A 322 0.01 -10.58 21.43
CA ASN A 322 0.80 -10.95 22.60
C ASN A 322 2.30 -10.74 22.34
N SER A 323 2.91 -9.78 23.05
CA SER A 323 4.34 -9.49 22.94
C SER A 323 5.26 -10.62 23.39
N GLU A 324 4.78 -11.57 24.18
CA GLU A 324 5.56 -12.74 24.62
C GLU A 324 5.57 -13.85 23.55
N MET A 325 4.51 -13.97 22.75
CA MET A 325 4.44 -14.96 21.66
C MET A 325 5.07 -14.47 20.35
N LEU A 326 5.29 -13.16 20.21
CA LEU A 326 5.94 -12.54 19.06
C LEU A 326 7.46 -12.41 19.29
N PRO A 327 8.28 -12.41 18.21
CA PRO A 327 9.70 -12.12 18.36
C PRO A 327 9.90 -10.67 18.82
N PRO A 328 11.05 -10.34 19.45
CA PRO A 328 11.33 -8.96 19.85
C PRO A 328 11.52 -8.02 18.64
N GLY A 329 11.83 -8.57 17.45
CA GLY A 329 11.91 -7.82 16.19
C GLY A 329 13.23 -7.08 15.99
N ILE A 330 14.22 -7.31 16.87
CA ILE A 330 15.52 -6.66 16.83
C ILE A 330 16.27 -7.11 15.58
N ALA A 331 16.19 -8.38 15.21
CA ALA A 331 16.79 -8.90 13.97
C ALA A 331 16.25 -8.18 12.71
N ALA A 332 14.95 -7.89 12.66
CA ALA A 332 14.30 -7.26 11.51
C ALA A 332 14.71 -5.78 11.38
N ILE A 333 14.72 -5.03 12.49
CA ILE A 333 15.18 -3.64 12.51
C ILE A 333 16.69 -3.55 12.26
N ALA A 334 17.51 -4.42 12.86
CA ALA A 334 18.95 -4.44 12.62
C ALA A 334 19.27 -4.71 11.14
N ALA A 335 18.62 -5.68 10.51
CA ALA A 335 18.77 -5.92 9.07
C ALA A 335 18.34 -4.70 8.24
N SER A 336 17.19 -4.11 8.58
CA SER A 336 16.63 -2.95 7.87
C SER A 336 17.42 -1.65 8.09
N VAL A 337 18.24 -1.53 9.14
CA VAL A 337 19.06 -0.34 9.43
C VAL A 337 20.47 -0.53 8.89
N VAL A 338 21.07 -1.71 9.07
CA VAL A 338 22.44 -2.00 8.58
C VAL A 338 22.50 -1.98 7.06
N CYS A 339 21.42 -2.34 6.35
CA CYS A 339 21.40 -2.23 4.88
C CYS A 339 21.55 -0.77 4.39
N PHE A 340 21.08 0.24 5.14
CA PHE A 340 21.27 1.65 4.75
C PHE A 340 22.74 2.08 4.70
N GLY A 341 23.64 1.37 5.38
CA GLY A 341 25.08 1.58 5.28
C GLY A 341 25.63 1.37 3.86
N LEU A 342 24.97 0.56 3.02
CA LEU A 342 25.31 0.40 1.61
C LEU A 342 24.34 1.12 0.67
N VAL A 343 23.06 1.29 1.04
CA VAL A 343 22.09 2.06 0.23
C VAL A 343 22.50 3.54 0.10
N ILE A 344 22.97 4.19 1.17
CA ILE A 344 23.34 5.61 1.14
C ILE A 344 24.52 5.89 0.16
N PRO A 345 25.54 5.02 0.07
CA PRO A 345 26.54 5.09 -1.01
C PRO A 345 26.05 4.76 -2.43
N THR A 346 24.94 4.04 -2.60
CA THR A 346 24.42 3.59 -3.92
C THR A 346 23.17 4.33 -4.39
N MET A 347 22.64 5.28 -3.59
CA MET A 347 21.49 6.10 -3.97
C MET A 347 21.92 7.35 -4.75
N GLU A 348 21.16 7.69 -5.78
CA GLU A 348 21.30 8.91 -6.58
C GLU A 348 20.00 9.70 -6.46
N GLN A 349 20.04 10.86 -5.81
CA GLN A 349 18.90 11.71 -5.50
C GLN A 349 19.29 13.18 -5.74
N VAL A 350 18.31 14.05 -5.99
CA VAL A 350 18.55 15.47 -6.32
C VAL A 350 19.32 16.21 -5.21
N TRP A 351 19.21 15.74 -3.96
CA TRP A 351 19.87 16.31 -2.78
C TRP A 351 21.11 15.53 -2.31
N TRP A 352 21.36 14.34 -2.86
CA TRP A 352 22.50 13.48 -2.50
C TRP A 352 22.81 12.45 -3.59
N VAL A 353 24.04 12.45 -4.09
CA VAL A 353 24.56 11.40 -4.97
C VAL A 353 25.62 10.62 -4.19
N GLY A 354 25.43 9.31 -4.07
CA GLY A 354 26.38 8.44 -3.38
C GLY A 354 27.63 8.14 -4.23
N PRO A 355 28.83 7.91 -3.63
CA PRO A 355 30.08 7.69 -4.38
C PRO A 355 30.10 6.46 -5.29
N ILE A 356 29.21 5.48 -5.06
CA ILE A 356 29.05 4.33 -5.97
C ILE A 356 28.06 4.71 -7.08
N ALA A 357 26.98 5.41 -6.70
CA ALA A 357 25.93 5.87 -7.60
C ALA A 357 26.46 6.78 -8.72
N GLU A 358 27.49 7.60 -8.48
CA GLU A 358 28.18 8.38 -9.53
C GLU A 358 28.67 7.54 -10.73
N THR A 359 28.89 6.24 -10.54
CA THR A 359 29.37 5.32 -11.58
C THR A 359 28.35 4.27 -12.03
N THR A 360 27.35 3.95 -11.19
CA THR A 360 26.36 2.89 -11.46
C THR A 360 24.95 3.40 -11.72
N GLY A 361 24.68 4.66 -11.38
CA GLY A 361 23.35 5.21 -11.11
C GLY A 361 22.74 4.68 -9.81
N ASP A 362 21.52 5.13 -9.49
CA ASP A 362 20.71 4.64 -8.35
C ASP A 362 20.51 3.10 -8.38
N LEU A 363 21.08 2.42 -7.39
CA LEU A 363 20.84 0.99 -7.09
C LEU A 363 20.32 0.79 -5.67
N GLY A 364 19.80 1.85 -5.05
CA GLY A 364 19.37 1.83 -3.65
C GLY A 364 18.23 0.84 -3.39
N PHE A 365 17.35 0.58 -4.37
CA PHE A 365 16.24 -0.38 -4.25
C PHE A 365 16.73 -1.83 -4.18
N GLU A 366 17.58 -2.25 -5.12
CA GLU A 366 18.12 -3.61 -5.23
C GLU A 366 18.98 -3.93 -4.02
N VAL A 367 19.84 -2.99 -3.64
CA VAL A 367 20.72 -3.09 -2.48
C VAL A 367 19.88 -3.22 -1.22
N ALA A 368 18.87 -2.37 -1.02
CA ALA A 368 17.97 -2.48 0.13
C ALA A 368 17.22 -3.83 0.18
N PHE A 369 16.62 -4.27 -0.94
CA PHE A 369 15.89 -5.53 -1.04
C PHE A 369 16.77 -6.74 -0.70
N LEU A 370 17.91 -6.88 -1.40
CA LEU A 370 18.79 -8.03 -1.28
C LEU A 370 19.54 -8.02 0.04
N LEU A 371 20.12 -6.89 0.45
CA LEU A 371 20.94 -6.81 1.64
C LEU A 371 20.12 -6.94 2.93
N ALA A 372 18.92 -6.34 3.00
CA ALA A 372 18.04 -6.53 4.16
C ALA A 372 17.58 -8.00 4.28
N GLY A 373 17.20 -8.64 3.17
CA GLY A 373 16.86 -10.07 3.16
C GLY A 373 18.04 -10.96 3.60
N LEU A 374 19.23 -10.74 3.03
CA LEU A 374 20.44 -11.52 3.35
C LEU A 374 20.90 -11.33 4.81
N LEU A 375 20.89 -10.10 5.33
CA LEU A 375 21.26 -9.81 6.73
C LEU A 375 20.22 -10.32 7.73
N TYR A 376 18.95 -10.43 7.34
CA TYR A 376 17.91 -10.95 8.22
C TYR A 376 18.11 -12.43 8.55
N VAL A 377 18.61 -13.26 7.62
CA VAL A 377 18.86 -14.70 7.88
C VAL A 377 19.79 -14.95 9.09
N PRO A 378 21.03 -14.42 9.16
CA PRO A 378 21.90 -14.62 10.32
C PRO A 378 21.37 -13.93 11.57
N PHE A 379 20.84 -12.71 11.48
CA PHE A 379 20.32 -11.99 12.66
C PHE A 379 19.12 -12.71 13.28
N ARG A 380 18.17 -13.19 12.47
CA ARG A 380 16.99 -13.94 12.94
C ARG A 380 17.38 -15.31 13.47
N THR A 381 18.37 -15.97 12.88
CA THR A 381 18.94 -17.22 13.42
C THR A 381 19.61 -17.01 14.78
N LEU A 382 20.31 -15.90 14.97
CA LEU A 382 20.91 -15.52 16.26
C LEU A 382 19.84 -15.17 17.30
N GLU A 383 18.82 -14.39 16.92
CA GLU A 383 17.67 -14.05 17.77
C GLU A 383 16.96 -15.30 18.27
N LYS A 384 16.72 -16.30 17.40
CA LYS A 384 16.17 -17.61 17.79
C LYS A 384 17.08 -18.40 18.74
N ARG A 385 18.40 -18.31 18.60
CA ARG A 385 19.36 -18.99 19.50
C ARG A 385 19.45 -18.34 20.88
N ILE A 386 19.31 -17.02 20.97
CA ILE A 386 19.43 -16.27 22.23
C ILE A 386 18.07 -16.19 22.97
N GLY A 387 16.99 -15.91 22.25
CA GLY A 387 15.64 -15.72 22.80
C GLY A 387 14.71 -16.93 22.70
N GLY A 388 15.13 -18.02 22.05
CA GLY A 388 14.35 -19.25 21.91
C GLY A 388 13.10 -19.17 21.01
N ARG A 389 12.89 -18.08 20.25
CA ARG A 389 11.63 -17.77 19.53
C ARG A 389 11.83 -17.14 18.14
#